data_AF-A0A7W8FM32-F1
#
_entry.id   AF-A0A7W8FM32-F1
#
_cell.length_a   1.000
_cell.length_b   1.000
_cell.length_c   1.000
_cell.angle_alpha   90.00
_cell.angle_beta   90.00
_cell.angle_gamma   90.00
#
_symmetry.space_group_name_H-M   'P 1'
#
loop_
_entity.id
_entity.type
_entity.pdbx_description
1 polymer ?
#
loop_
_entity_poly.entity_id
_entity_poly.type
_entity_poly.pdbx_seq_one_letter_code
_entity_poly.pdbx_strand_id
1 'polypeptide(L)'
;MNAFVSVYVDMAARADDVRVAVTRLPRPRGVVEVKVDCDAITDTFGCRIAVDLTGTFDERTEGLAIARAYAADLSAALGIPAFAFYDLLRRDYPAS
;
A
#
# COMPACT_ATOMS: atom_id res chain seq x y z
N MET A 1 12.83 -4.70 15.75
CA MET A 1 12.13 -3.63 15.01
C MET A 1 11.47 -4.32 13.84
N ASN A 2 10.14 -4.30 13.74
CA ASN A 2 9.46 -4.89 12.59
C ASN A 2 9.59 -3.91 11.43
N ALA A 3 9.93 -4.42 10.25
CA ALA A 3 10.02 -3.63 9.03
C ALA A 3 8.63 -3.20 8.56
N PHE A 4 8.54 -2.05 7.91
CA PHE A 4 7.27 -1.44 7.54
C PHE A 4 7.33 -0.79 6.15
N VAL A 5 6.33 -1.06 5.32
CA VAL A 5 6.10 -0.34 4.06
C VAL A 5 4.61 -0.12 3.82
N SER A 6 4.27 0.97 3.13
CA SER A 6 2.88 1.33 2.83
C SER A 6 2.59 1.36 1.34
N VAL A 7 1.38 0.94 1.00
CA VAL A 7 0.76 1.05 -0.32
C VAL A 7 -0.45 1.98 -0.23
N TYR A 8 -0.63 2.86 -1.20
CA TYR A 8 -1.69 3.85 -1.23
C TYR A 8 -2.61 3.58 -2.40
N VAL A 9 -3.90 3.39 -2.12
CA VAL A 9 -4.93 3.19 -3.14
C VAL A 9 -5.48 4.54 -3.59
N ASP A 10 -5.69 4.72 -4.89
CA ASP A 10 -6.22 5.95 -5.46
C ASP A 10 -7.61 6.32 -4.90
N MET A 11 -7.94 7.61 -4.94
CA MET A 11 -9.12 8.22 -4.29
C MET A 11 -10.46 7.64 -4.77
N ALA A 12 -10.49 6.98 -5.93
CA ALA A 12 -11.69 6.33 -6.44
C ALA A 12 -12.15 5.12 -5.62
N ALA A 13 -11.29 4.56 -4.75
CA ALA A 13 -11.60 3.34 -4.00
C ALA A 13 -12.46 3.60 -2.76
N ARG A 14 -13.38 2.67 -2.46
CA ARG A 14 -14.12 2.64 -1.19
C ARG A 14 -13.37 1.79 -0.17
N ALA A 15 -13.39 2.20 1.09
CA ALA A 15 -12.70 1.50 2.18
C ALA A 15 -13.10 0.02 2.29
N ASP A 16 -14.38 -0.30 2.14
CA ASP A 16 -14.85 -1.69 2.22
C ASP A 16 -14.34 -2.55 1.06
N ASP A 17 -14.27 -2.00 -0.16
CA ASP A 17 -13.73 -2.70 -1.32
C ASP A 17 -12.24 -2.99 -1.13
N VAL A 18 -11.48 -2.03 -0.56
CA VAL A 18 -10.06 -2.22 -0.20
C VAL A 18 -9.91 -3.31 0.85
N ARG A 19 -10.71 -3.31 1.92
CA ARG A 19 -10.67 -4.36 2.96
C ARG A 19 -10.94 -5.73 2.37
N VAL A 20 -11.98 -5.85 1.53
CA VAL A 20 -12.32 -7.13 0.88
C VAL A 20 -11.18 -7.58 -0.03
N ALA A 21 -10.60 -6.69 -0.84
CA ALA A 21 -9.47 -7.03 -1.71
C ALA A 21 -8.27 -7.52 -0.89
N VAL A 22 -7.88 -6.80 0.18
CA VAL A 22 -6.77 -7.18 1.06
C VAL A 22 -6.97 -8.56 1.69
N THR A 23 -8.20 -8.93 2.08
CA THR A 23 -8.47 -10.28 2.64
C THR A 23 -8.33 -11.42 1.63
N ARG A 24 -8.38 -11.11 0.32
CA ARG A 24 -8.30 -12.10 -0.76
C ARG A 24 -6.90 -12.22 -1.35
N LEU A 25 -6.05 -11.22 -1.15
CA LEU A 25 -4.69 -11.25 -1.67
C LEU A 25 -3.78 -12.16 -0.84
N PRO A 26 -2.86 -12.88 -1.50
CA PRO A 26 -1.84 -13.62 -0.78
C PRO A 26 -0.94 -12.64 -0.02
N ARG A 27 -0.57 -13.02 1.21
CA ARG A 27 0.38 -12.24 1.99
C ARG A 27 1.78 -12.37 1.38
N PRO A 28 2.50 -11.26 1.12
CA PRO A 28 3.87 -11.34 0.61
C PRO A 28 4.81 -12.06 1.59
N ARG A 29 5.87 -12.67 1.06
CA ARG A 29 6.90 -13.31 1.90
C ARG A 29 7.54 -12.28 2.85
N GLY A 30 7.73 -12.67 4.11
CA GLY A 30 8.32 -11.81 5.13
C GLY A 30 7.35 -10.78 5.73
N VAL A 31 6.16 -10.62 5.17
CA VAL A 31 5.08 -9.80 5.77
C VAL A 31 4.35 -10.66 6.80
N VAL A 32 4.21 -10.14 8.02
CA VAL A 32 3.48 -10.81 9.12
C VAL A 32 2.09 -10.25 9.30
N GLU A 33 1.87 -9.00 8.90
CA GLU A 33 0.59 -8.30 9.05
C GLU A 33 0.35 -7.39 7.84
N VAL A 34 -0.90 -7.35 7.39
CA VAL A 34 -1.39 -6.38 6.41
C VAL A 34 -2.58 -5.67 7.03
N LYS A 35 -2.49 -4.35 7.18
CA LYS A 35 -3.52 -3.53 7.83
C LYS A 35 -4.02 -2.48 6.85
N VAL A 36 -5.33 -2.33 6.74
CA VAL A 36 -5.93 -1.20 6.02
C VAL A 36 -6.12 -0.06 7.01
N ASP A 37 -5.42 1.04 6.82
CA ASP A 37 -5.62 2.26 7.60
C ASP A 37 -6.72 3.09 6.95
N CYS A 38 -7.90 3.05 7.58
CA CYS A 38 -9.05 3.86 7.20
C CYS A 38 -9.24 5.08 8.10
N ASP A 39 -8.48 5.19 9.19
CA ASP A 39 -8.54 6.35 10.10
C ASP A 39 -7.70 7.51 9.54
N ALA A 40 -6.69 7.19 8.72
CA ALA A 40 -5.90 8.16 7.94
C ALA A 40 -6.59 8.69 6.67
N ILE A 41 -7.87 8.37 6.42
CA ILE A 41 -8.66 8.88 5.26
C ILE A 41 -8.76 10.42 5.29
N THR A 42 -8.43 11.05 6.42
CA THR A 42 -8.17 12.49 6.49
C THR A 42 -6.67 12.78 6.39
N ASP A 43 -6.26 13.36 5.25
CA ASP A 43 -5.04 14.17 5.04
C ASP A 43 -3.71 13.47 4.63
N THR A 44 -3.64 12.15 4.48
CA THR A 44 -2.41 11.50 3.97
C THR A 44 -2.45 11.36 2.44
N PHE A 45 -1.62 12.15 1.72
CA PHE A 45 -1.56 12.19 0.24
C PHE A 45 -2.93 12.35 -0.46
N GLY A 46 -3.75 13.31 -0.01
CA GLY A 46 -5.01 13.63 -0.67
C GLY A 46 -6.06 12.52 -0.58
N CYS A 47 -6.51 12.20 0.64
CA CYS A 47 -7.63 11.28 0.92
C CYS A 47 -7.46 9.85 0.38
N ARG A 48 -6.23 9.36 0.22
CA ARG A 48 -5.96 7.98 -0.22
C ARG A 48 -6.01 7.00 0.95
N ILE A 49 -6.43 5.78 0.68
CA ILE A 49 -6.46 4.70 1.69
C ILE A 49 -5.08 4.06 1.73
N ALA A 50 -4.47 4.02 2.92
CA ALA A 50 -3.20 3.34 3.14
C ALA A 50 -3.42 1.87 3.49
N VAL A 51 -2.56 1.01 2.95
CA VAL A 51 -2.44 -0.39 3.30
C VAL A 51 -1.00 -0.64 3.74
N ASP A 52 -0.86 -0.93 5.02
CA ASP A 52 0.42 -1.11 5.69
C ASP A 52 0.81 -2.57 5.73
N LEU A 53 2.05 -2.85 5.34
CA LEU A 53 2.67 -4.17 5.38
C LEU A 53 3.77 -4.16 6.42
N THR A 54 3.54 -4.86 7.52
CA THR A 54 4.50 -5.00 8.62
C THR A 54 5.08 -6.41 8.61
N GLY A 55 6.39 -6.54 8.82
CA GLY A 55 7.08 -7.80 8.58
C GLY A 55 8.45 -7.95 9.22
N THR A 56 9.10 -9.05 8.86
CA THR A 56 10.50 -9.38 9.18
C THR A 56 11.44 -9.24 7.98
N PHE A 57 10.95 -8.70 6.86
CA PHE A 57 11.75 -8.42 5.67
C PHE A 57 12.76 -7.29 5.93
N ASP A 58 13.80 -7.18 5.11
CA ASP A 58 14.70 -6.04 5.12
C ASP A 58 14.04 -4.85 4.41
N GLU A 59 13.63 -3.84 5.18
CA GLU A 59 12.97 -2.64 4.65
C GLU A 59 13.79 -1.92 3.57
N ARG A 60 15.12 -1.89 3.70
CA ARG A 60 15.99 -1.13 2.79
C ARG A 60 16.18 -1.82 1.45
N THR A 61 16.24 -3.16 1.45
CA THR A 61 16.57 -3.94 0.25
C THR A 61 15.35 -4.62 -0.36
N GLU A 62 14.39 -5.06 0.45
CA GLU A 62 13.19 -5.78 0.02
C GLU A 62 11.93 -4.92 0.04
N GLY A 63 11.86 -3.91 0.92
CA GLY A 63 10.65 -3.14 1.19
C GLY A 63 10.00 -2.52 -0.06
N LEU A 64 10.79 -1.86 -0.91
CA LEU A 64 10.27 -1.25 -2.15
C LEU A 64 9.72 -2.30 -3.12
N ALA A 65 10.39 -3.44 -3.25
CA ALA A 65 9.93 -4.52 -4.14
C ALA A 65 8.63 -5.14 -3.63
N ILE A 66 8.52 -5.37 -2.32
CA ILE A 66 7.30 -5.87 -1.65
C ILE A 66 6.15 -4.89 -1.87
N ALA A 67 6.36 -3.59 -1.59
CA ALA A 67 5.32 -2.58 -1.76
C ALA A 67 4.84 -2.47 -3.21
N ARG A 68 5.75 -2.52 -4.19
CA ARG A 68 5.39 -2.46 -5.62
C ARG A 68 4.62 -3.67 -6.09
N ALA A 69 5.07 -4.87 -5.72
CA ALA A 69 4.38 -6.10 -6.08
C ALA A 69 2.97 -6.12 -5.48
N TYR A 70 2.86 -5.80 -4.19
CA TYR A 70 1.57 -5.75 -3.52
C TYR A 70 0.64 -4.67 -4.09
N ALA A 71 1.17 -3.50 -4.44
CA ALA A 71 0.42 -2.44 -5.11
C ALA A 71 -0.12 -2.89 -6.48
N ALA A 72 0.66 -3.64 -7.26
CA ALA A 72 0.21 -4.18 -8.55
C ALA A 72 -0.94 -5.18 -8.36
N ASP A 73 -0.81 -6.11 -7.41
CA ASP A 73 -1.84 -7.10 -7.11
C ASP A 73 -3.12 -6.45 -6.58
N LEU A 74 -2.99 -5.47 -5.68
CA LEU A 74 -4.11 -4.71 -5.13
C LEU A 74 -4.80 -3.88 -6.20
N SER A 75 -4.03 -3.27 -7.10
CA SER A 75 -4.58 -2.52 -8.22
C SER A 75 -5.38 -3.43 -9.16
N ALA A 76 -4.85 -4.62 -9.47
CA ALA A 76 -5.53 -5.60 -10.31
C ALA A 76 -6.83 -6.11 -9.66
N ALA A 77 -6.82 -6.35 -8.35
CA ALA A 77 -7.99 -6.81 -7.60
C ALA A 77 -9.11 -5.75 -7.52
N LEU A 78 -8.73 -4.47 -7.43
CA LEU A 78 -9.69 -3.36 -7.30
C LEU A 78 -10.12 -2.78 -8.65
N GLY A 79 -9.35 -2.96 -9.72
CA GLY A 79 -9.51 -2.20 -10.97
C GLY A 79 -9.22 -0.70 -10.80
N ILE A 80 -8.56 -0.32 -9.71
CA ILE A 80 -8.23 1.06 -9.34
C ILE A 80 -6.72 1.14 -9.11
N PRO A 81 -6.02 2.22 -9.49
CA PRO A 81 -4.59 2.32 -9.26
C PRO A 81 -4.20 2.25 -7.78
N ALA A 82 -3.12 1.55 -7.47
CA ALA A 82 -2.47 1.56 -6.16
C ALA A 82 -0.96 1.75 -6.33
N PHE A 83 -0.32 2.39 -5.37
CA PHE A 83 1.07 2.85 -5.48
C PHE A 83 1.87 2.51 -4.23
N ALA A 84 3.09 2.03 -4.41
CA ALA A 84 4.07 2.07 -3.33
C ALA A 84 4.35 3.53 -2.94
N PHE A 85 4.59 3.79 -1.65
CA PHE A 85 4.84 5.14 -1.12
C PHE A 85 5.86 5.96 -1.94
N TYR A 86 7.04 5.39 -2.22
CA TYR A 86 8.09 6.07 -2.98
C TYR A 86 7.69 6.42 -4.42
N ASP A 87 6.87 5.59 -5.06
CA ASP A 87 6.39 5.85 -6.41
C ASP A 87 5.31 6.93 -6.42
N LEU A 88 4.47 6.96 -5.38
CA LEU A 88 3.50 8.02 -5.16
C LEU A 88 4.19 9.37 -4.94
N LEU A 89 5.22 9.43 -4.11
CA LEU A 89 6.00 10.65 -3.87
C LEU A 89 6.56 11.22 -5.17
N ARG A 90 7.13 10.37 -6.03
CA ARG A 90 7.65 10.80 -7.34
C ARG A 90 6.57 11.32 -8.27
N ARG A 91 5.36 10.77 -8.19
CA ARG A 91 4.23 11.16 -9.03
C ARG A 91 3.63 12.49 -8.58
N ASP A 92 3.35 12.62 -7.30
CA ASP A 92 2.59 13.77 -6.76
C ASP A 92 3.50 14.95 -6.39
N TYR A 93 4.77 14.69 -6.09
CA TYR A 93 5.78 15.71 -5.76
C TYR A 93 7.05 15.50 -6.59
N PRO A 94 6.98 15.63 -7.93
CA PRO A 94 8.17 15.55 -8.76
C PRO A 94 9.17 16.63 -8.33
N ALA A 95 10.43 16.25 -8.12
CA ALA A 95 11.50 17.21 -7.85
C ALA A 95 11.54 18.22 -9.00
N SER A 96 11.33 19.50 -8.67
CA SER A 96 11.39 20.63 -9.62
C SER A 96 12.80 20.85 -10.15
#